data_AF-A0A2R9SPB7-F1
#
_entry.id   AF-A0A2R9SPB7-F1
#
_cell.length_a   1.000
_cell.length_b   1.000
_cell.length_c   1.000
_cell.angle_alpha   90.00
_cell.angle_beta   90.00
_cell.angle_gamma   90.00
#
_symmetry.space_group_name_H-M   'P 1'
#
loop_
_entity.id
_entity.type
_entity.pdbx_description
1 polymer ?
#
loop_
_entity_poly.entity_id
_entity_poly.type
_entity_poly.pdbx_seq_one_letter_code
_entity_poly.pdbx_strand_id
1 'polypeptide(L)'
;MEQTVEEEKGKVTKTTIRYFIQLLRSAGIPKLVLFLAILLSMVGAVTGLVVPLITGQLIDNFAADSFNVRTVGFLAILFLLEAVASGLSYYMLAFVGNQTVNKIRKRLWSKVLALPVPFFDKHRSADTMSRVANDTNEVKTLITDHLIAFCSNLLTVIGAVAILFYLDWRMTLIILIAVPVGFGILMPIGGKMYKISISMYGQLAQLSAMLTQVIGEIRLVKASNAERKEEKSGYDDMDSLYRFGMKEAKINSVLIPLMSMVYGRAAGRYYRVRRRSRLFRCAQRR
;
A
#
# COMPACT_ATOMS: atom_id res chain seq x y z
N MET A 1 8.64 -1.63 -33.09
CA MET A 1 9.15 -0.86 -31.94
C MET A 1 8.32 -1.05 -30.67
N GLU A 2 7.15 -1.69 -30.73
CA GLU A 2 6.30 -1.99 -29.57
C GLU A 2 6.73 -3.24 -28.77
N GLN A 3 7.51 -4.14 -29.39
CA GLN A 3 7.99 -5.38 -28.76
C GLN A 3 9.28 -5.22 -27.93
N THR A 4 9.98 -4.09 -27.99
CA THR A 4 11.25 -3.88 -27.27
C THR A 4 11.09 -3.18 -25.93
N VAL A 5 9.89 -2.72 -25.56
CA VAL A 5 9.64 -1.99 -24.30
C VAL A 5 8.97 -2.87 -23.24
N GLU A 6 8.36 -4.00 -23.60
CA GLU A 6 7.70 -4.90 -22.64
C GLU A 6 8.66 -5.84 -21.89
N GLU A 7 9.88 -6.09 -22.38
CA GLU A 7 10.79 -7.08 -21.78
C GLU A 7 11.64 -6.58 -20.58
N GLU A 8 11.73 -5.26 -20.32
CA GLU A 8 12.48 -4.74 -19.17
C GLU A 8 11.69 -4.66 -17.86
N LYS A 9 10.44 -5.13 -17.82
CA LYS A 9 9.68 -5.19 -16.57
C LYS A 9 10.00 -6.43 -15.75
N GLY A 10 11.00 -6.26 -14.88
CA GLY A 10 10.92 -6.77 -13.51
C GLY A 10 11.27 -8.24 -13.30
N LYS A 11 12.56 -8.57 -13.35
CA LYS A 11 13.11 -9.61 -12.48
C LYS A 11 13.99 -8.93 -11.44
N VAL A 12 13.52 -8.89 -10.18
CA VAL A 12 14.39 -8.58 -9.05
C VAL A 12 15.40 -9.73 -8.95
N THR A 13 16.51 -9.60 -9.65
CA THR A 13 17.58 -10.60 -9.64
C THR A 13 18.16 -10.64 -8.21
N LYS A 14 18.48 -11.83 -7.69
CA LYS A 14 19.12 -12.01 -6.37
C LYS A 14 20.32 -11.05 -6.16
N THR A 15 20.99 -10.71 -7.25
CA THR A 15 22.10 -9.75 -7.31
C THR A 15 21.69 -8.33 -6.88
N THR A 16 20.54 -7.82 -7.30
CA THR A 16 20.05 -6.48 -6.94
C THR A 16 19.76 -6.36 -5.44
N ILE A 17 19.13 -7.38 -4.85
CA ILE A 17 18.88 -7.46 -3.40
C ILE A 17 20.22 -7.48 -2.65
N ARG A 18 21.21 -8.24 -3.13
CA ARG A 18 22.54 -8.31 -2.52
C ARG A 18 23.24 -6.95 -2.52
N TYR A 19 23.21 -6.22 -3.63
CA TYR A 19 23.79 -4.86 -3.70
C TYR A 19 23.06 -3.88 -2.79
N PHE A 20 21.73 -3.96 -2.72
CA PHE A 20 20.93 -3.11 -1.82
C PHE A 20 21.25 -3.38 -0.34
N ILE A 21 21.34 -4.64 0.06
CA ILE A 21 21.73 -5.03 1.42
C ILE A 21 23.17 -4.58 1.71
N GLN A 22 24.07 -4.68 0.74
CA GLN A 22 25.44 -4.22 0.88
C GLN A 22 25.51 -2.69 1.03
N LEU A 23 24.69 -1.94 0.29
CA LEU A 23 24.57 -0.49 0.40
C LEU A 23 24.06 -0.09 1.80
N LEU A 24 22.97 -0.71 2.26
CA LEU A 24 22.41 -0.52 3.60
C LEU A 24 23.43 -0.85 4.70
N ARG A 25 24.14 -1.99 4.58
CA ARG A 25 25.17 -2.39 5.55
C ARG A 25 26.33 -1.40 5.56
N SER A 26 26.73 -0.90 4.39
CA SER A 26 27.78 0.11 4.28
C SER A 26 27.37 1.46 4.88
N ALA A 27 26.09 1.80 4.90
CA ALA A 27 25.57 3.04 5.47
C ALA A 27 25.63 3.07 7.01
N GLY A 28 25.93 1.95 7.68
CA GLY A 28 26.15 1.93 9.14
C GLY A 28 24.87 2.22 9.91
N ILE A 29 23.87 1.36 9.71
CA ILE A 29 22.57 1.40 10.39
C ILE A 29 22.77 1.09 11.88
N PRO A 30 22.18 1.86 12.81
CA PRO A 30 22.18 1.54 14.24
C PRO A 30 21.32 0.28 14.50
N LYS A 31 21.96 -0.90 14.45
CA LYS A 31 21.30 -2.21 14.55
C LYS A 31 20.45 -2.36 15.82
N LEU A 32 20.90 -1.78 16.93
CA LEU A 32 20.22 -1.85 18.22
C LEU A 32 18.90 -1.07 18.21
N VAL A 33 18.90 0.16 17.68
CA VAL A 33 17.69 0.98 17.54
C VAL A 33 16.71 0.32 16.57
N LEU A 34 17.20 -0.23 15.46
CA LEU A 34 16.38 -0.98 14.51
C LEU A 34 15.72 -2.20 15.17
N PHE A 35 16.48 -3.00 15.91
CA PHE A 35 15.97 -4.18 16.60
C PHE A 35 14.90 -3.82 17.65
N LEU A 36 15.18 -2.81 18.48
CA LEU A 36 14.25 -2.36 19.51
C LEU A 36 12.97 -1.76 18.90
N ALA A 37 13.07 -1.04 17.78
CA ALA A 37 11.89 -0.55 17.06
C ALA A 37 11.02 -1.68 16.52
N ILE A 38 11.63 -2.71 15.91
CA ILE A 38 10.88 -3.89 15.42
C ILE A 38 10.19 -4.61 16.58
N LEU A 39 10.89 -4.79 17.71
CA LEU A 39 10.31 -5.42 18.90
C LEU A 39 9.08 -4.63 19.39
N LEU A 40 9.21 -3.30 19.48
CA LEU A 40 8.14 -2.44 19.94
C LEU A 40 6.94 -2.42 18.95
N SER A 41 7.21 -2.51 17.65
CA SER A 41 6.18 -2.71 16.62
C SER A 41 5.44 -4.04 16.80
N MET A 42 6.15 -5.12 17.13
CA MET A 42 5.51 -6.42 17.39
C MET A 42 4.62 -6.37 18.64
N VAL A 43 5.07 -5.69 19.70
CA VAL A 43 4.25 -5.47 20.91
C VAL A 43 2.99 -4.68 20.57
N GLY A 44 3.11 -3.62 19.76
CA GLY A 44 1.96 -2.85 19.26
C GLY A 44 0.98 -3.74 18.50
N ALA A 45 1.45 -4.53 17.55
CA ALA A 45 0.61 -5.45 16.77
C ALA A 45 -0.11 -6.50 17.64
N VAL A 46 0.57 -7.09 18.62
CA VAL A 46 -0.07 -8.04 19.57
C VAL A 46 -1.14 -7.34 20.40
N THR A 47 -0.84 -6.14 20.90
CA THR A 47 -1.80 -5.37 21.71
C THR A 47 -3.04 -4.99 20.90
N GLY A 48 -2.85 -4.55 19.65
CA GLY A 48 -3.95 -4.25 18.73
C GLY A 48 -4.83 -5.46 18.37
N LEU A 49 -4.30 -6.69 18.43
CA LEU A 49 -5.10 -7.92 18.29
C LEU A 49 -5.89 -8.27 19.56
N VAL A 50 -5.38 -7.92 20.74
CA VAL A 50 -6.04 -8.17 22.02
C VAL A 50 -7.26 -7.26 22.22
N VAL A 51 -7.22 -6.03 21.70
CA VAL A 51 -8.33 -5.06 21.85
C VAL A 51 -9.66 -5.62 21.32
N PRO A 52 -9.80 -6.09 20.07
CA PRO A 52 -11.06 -6.67 19.56
C PRO A 52 -11.56 -7.88 20.35
N LEU A 53 -10.65 -8.70 20.90
CA LEU A 53 -11.02 -9.86 21.71
C LEU A 53 -11.73 -9.45 23.00
N ILE A 54 -11.15 -8.48 23.71
CA ILE A 54 -11.73 -7.96 24.95
C ILE A 54 -12.99 -7.16 24.66
N THR A 55 -13.03 -6.38 23.58
CA THR A 55 -14.24 -5.69 23.14
C THR A 55 -15.38 -6.67 22.83
N GLY A 56 -15.08 -7.80 22.17
CA GLY A 56 -16.07 -8.86 21.94
C GLY A 56 -16.66 -9.42 23.23
N GLN A 57 -15.81 -9.74 24.20
CA GLN A 57 -16.26 -10.16 25.54
C GLN A 57 -17.06 -9.08 26.26
N LEU A 58 -16.66 -7.82 26.13
CA LEU A 58 -17.37 -6.70 26.73
C LEU A 58 -18.80 -6.60 26.17
N ILE A 59 -18.98 -6.72 24.86
CA ILE A 59 -20.29 -6.72 24.20
C ILE A 59 -21.16 -7.90 24.69
N ASP A 60 -20.58 -9.10 24.79
CA ASP A 60 -21.32 -10.27 25.28
C ASP A 60 -21.75 -10.11 26.76
N ASN A 61 -20.92 -9.49 27.60
CA ASN A 61 -21.24 -9.22 29.00
C ASN A 61 -22.23 -8.06 29.19
N PHE A 62 -22.21 -7.07 28.29
CA PHE A 62 -23.24 -6.02 28.25
C PHE A 62 -24.63 -6.62 27.97
N ALA A 63 -24.71 -7.63 27.10
CA ALA A 63 -25.96 -8.34 26.84
C ALA A 63 -26.47 -9.16 28.04
N ALA A 64 -25.64 -9.39 29.06
CA ALA A 64 -25.93 -10.17 30.26
C ALA A 64 -26.05 -9.31 31.55
N ASP A 65 -26.13 -7.98 31.42
CA ASP A 65 -26.27 -6.99 32.53
C ASP A 65 -25.12 -6.98 33.57
N SER A 66 -23.98 -7.63 33.28
CA SER A 66 -22.81 -7.69 34.17
C SER A 66 -21.72 -6.71 33.76
N PHE A 67 -21.99 -5.40 33.82
CA PHE A 67 -21.03 -4.37 33.44
C PHE A 67 -19.90 -4.23 34.46
N ASN A 68 -18.65 -4.37 34.01
CA ASN A 68 -17.47 -4.27 34.86
C ASN A 68 -16.57 -3.10 34.41
N VAL A 69 -16.60 -2.00 35.18
CA VAL A 69 -15.79 -0.78 34.96
C VAL A 69 -14.28 -1.10 34.90
N ARG A 70 -13.82 -2.16 35.58
CA ARG A 70 -12.43 -2.60 35.56
C ARG A 70 -11.98 -3.04 34.16
N THR A 71 -12.86 -3.67 33.38
CA THR A 71 -12.57 -4.12 32.01
C THR A 71 -12.39 -2.94 31.07
N VAL A 72 -13.20 -1.89 31.24
CA VAL A 72 -13.08 -0.64 30.47
C VAL A 72 -11.78 0.09 30.81
N GLY A 73 -11.41 0.15 32.10
CA GLY A 73 -10.12 0.71 32.52
C GLY A 73 -8.93 -0.06 31.94
N PHE A 74 -8.99 -1.40 31.91
CA PHE A 74 -7.96 -2.23 31.32
C PHE A 74 -7.84 -2.02 29.79
N LEU A 75 -8.96 -1.92 29.08
CA LEU A 75 -8.98 -1.57 27.65
C LEU A 75 -8.34 -0.21 27.38
N ALA A 76 -8.63 0.80 28.19
CA ALA A 76 -8.03 2.12 28.06
C ALA A 76 -6.50 2.07 28.22
N ILE A 77 -6.00 1.29 29.19
CA ILE A 77 -4.56 1.09 29.40
C ILE A 77 -3.93 0.37 28.21
N LEU A 78 -4.56 -0.70 27.69
CA LEU A 78 -4.06 -1.41 26.51
C LEU A 78 -4.00 -0.50 25.28
N PHE A 79 -5.03 0.33 25.07
CA PHE A 79 -5.05 1.29 23.96
C PHE A 79 -3.93 2.33 24.08
N LEU A 80 -3.70 2.85 25.30
CA LEU A 80 -2.59 3.76 25.55
C LEU A 80 -1.22 3.08 25.33
N LEU A 81 -1.07 1.83 25.79
CA LEU A 81 0.15 1.05 25.58
C LEU A 81 0.41 0.82 24.09
N GLU A 82 -0.61 0.45 23.33
CA GLU A 82 -0.53 0.26 21.87
C GLU A 82 -0.11 1.55 21.17
N ALA A 83 -0.75 2.69 21.52
CA ALA A 83 -0.45 3.98 20.93
C ALA A 83 0.99 4.43 21.22
N VAL A 84 1.44 4.28 22.46
CA VAL A 84 2.82 4.64 22.86
C VAL A 84 3.85 3.71 22.21
N ALA A 85 3.62 2.40 22.21
CA ALA A 85 4.51 1.42 21.59
C ALA A 85 4.64 1.67 20.07
N SER A 86 3.51 1.89 19.39
CA SER A 86 3.50 2.15 17.95
C SER A 86 4.14 3.49 17.60
N GLY A 87 3.86 4.54 18.37
CA GLY A 87 4.44 5.87 18.17
C GLY A 87 5.95 5.89 18.37
N LEU A 88 6.44 5.25 19.44
CA LEU A 88 7.87 5.17 19.71
C LEU A 88 8.59 4.29 18.67
N SER A 89 7.97 3.19 18.25
CA SER A 89 8.48 2.34 17.16
C SER A 89 8.65 3.15 15.87
N TYR A 90 7.62 3.91 15.49
CA TYR A 90 7.65 4.76 14.30
C TYR A 90 8.77 5.80 14.37
N TYR A 91 8.89 6.52 15.51
CA TYR A 91 9.95 7.51 15.70
C TYR A 91 11.35 6.89 15.57
N MET A 92 11.58 5.74 16.21
CA MET A 92 12.87 5.06 16.17
C MET A 92 13.23 4.60 14.76
N LEU A 93 12.26 4.10 13.99
CA LEU A 93 12.53 3.74 12.60
C LEU A 93 12.74 4.96 11.71
N ALA A 94 11.96 6.02 11.91
CA ALA A 94 12.16 7.29 11.23
C ALA A 94 13.58 7.84 11.50
N PHE A 95 14.07 7.74 12.73
CA PHE A 95 15.45 8.09 13.08
C PHE A 95 16.46 7.25 12.28
N VAL A 96 16.29 5.92 12.27
CA VAL A 96 17.15 4.99 11.52
C VAL A 96 17.14 5.30 10.01
N GLY A 97 15.95 5.52 9.43
CA GLY A 97 15.78 5.84 8.01
C GLY A 97 16.44 7.17 7.64
N ASN A 98 16.15 8.24 8.38
CA ASN A 98 16.74 9.55 8.12
C ASN A 98 18.27 9.54 8.30
N GLN A 99 18.80 8.85 9.31
CA GLN A 99 20.24 8.74 9.50
C GLN A 99 20.91 7.98 8.34
N THR A 100 20.30 6.89 7.89
CA THR A 100 20.79 6.07 6.77
C THR A 100 20.82 6.87 5.48
N VAL A 101 19.71 7.54 5.15
CA VAL A 101 19.58 8.37 3.95
C VAL A 101 20.53 9.56 3.97
N ASN A 102 20.71 10.22 5.11
CA ASN A 102 21.68 11.30 5.25
C ASN A 102 23.11 10.83 4.92
N LYS A 103 23.51 9.65 5.40
CA LYS A 103 24.84 9.08 5.08
C LYS A 103 24.98 8.71 3.60
N ILE A 104 23.92 8.18 2.98
CA ILE A 104 23.90 7.89 1.54
C ILE A 104 24.04 9.20 0.75
N ARG A 105 23.24 10.23 1.08
CA ARG A 105 23.31 11.55 0.43
C ARG A 105 24.69 12.19 0.53
N LYS A 106 25.34 12.13 1.70
CA LYS A 106 26.72 12.64 1.87
C LYS A 106 27.71 11.92 0.96
N ARG A 107 27.63 10.59 0.85
CA ARG A 107 28.51 9.81 -0.05
C ARG A 107 28.24 10.08 -1.52
N LEU A 108 26.97 10.15 -1.91
CA LEU A 108 26.58 10.48 -3.28
C LEU A 108 27.07 11.88 -3.63
N TRP A 109 26.90 12.85 -2.74
CA TRP A 109 27.39 14.21 -2.94
C TRP A 109 28.90 14.26 -3.19
N SER A 110 29.70 13.59 -2.34
CA SER A 110 31.14 13.48 -2.56
C SER A 110 31.52 12.81 -3.88
N LYS A 111 30.72 11.83 -4.35
CA LYS A 111 30.97 11.19 -5.64
C LYS A 111 30.53 12.03 -6.82
N VAL A 112 29.42 12.74 -6.73
CA VAL A 112 28.95 13.66 -7.77
C VAL A 112 29.99 14.75 -8.01
N LEU A 113 30.56 15.32 -6.94
CA LEU A 113 31.62 16.32 -7.04
C LEU A 113 32.94 15.79 -7.61
N ALA A 114 33.20 14.48 -7.50
CA ALA A 114 34.41 13.84 -8.02
C ALA A 114 34.26 13.33 -9.47
N LEU A 115 33.08 13.45 -10.08
CA LEU A 115 32.85 13.00 -11.46
C LEU A 115 33.47 13.97 -12.46
N PRO A 116 34.06 13.45 -13.55
CA PRO A 116 34.64 14.30 -14.59
C PRO A 116 33.55 15.00 -15.41
N VAL A 117 33.84 16.19 -15.93
CA VAL A 117 32.89 17.01 -16.73
C VAL A 117 32.18 16.22 -17.86
N PRO A 118 32.86 15.34 -18.63
CA PRO A 118 32.22 14.53 -19.67
C PRO A 118 31.06 13.63 -19.21
N PHE A 119 30.93 13.38 -17.91
CA PHE A 119 29.76 12.68 -17.36
C PHE A 119 28.50 13.54 -17.50
N PHE A 120 28.60 14.84 -17.23
CA PHE A 120 27.50 15.80 -17.25
C PHE A 120 27.12 16.22 -18.68
N ASP A 121 28.02 16.07 -19.63
CA ASP A 121 27.68 16.24 -21.06
C ASP A 121 26.79 15.11 -21.58
N LYS A 122 26.89 13.91 -20.97
CA LYS A 122 26.12 12.71 -21.35
C LYS A 122 24.84 12.51 -20.55
N HIS A 123 24.70 13.15 -19.39
CA HIS A 123 23.56 12.96 -18.48
C HIS A 123 22.99 14.31 -18.06
N ARG A 124 21.66 14.47 -18.08
CA ARG A 124 21.02 15.72 -17.69
C ARG A 124 21.30 15.98 -16.20
N SER A 125 21.73 17.19 -15.86
CA SER A 125 21.98 17.60 -14.47
C SER A 125 20.73 17.41 -13.58
N ALA A 126 19.54 17.62 -14.14
CA ALA A 126 18.26 17.37 -13.48
C ALA A 126 18.08 15.91 -13.06
N ASP A 127 18.53 14.95 -13.87
CA ASP A 127 18.42 13.52 -13.55
C ASP A 127 19.34 13.16 -12.36
N THR A 128 20.54 13.73 -12.34
CA THR A 128 21.49 13.54 -11.22
C THR A 128 20.95 14.15 -9.93
N MET A 129 20.37 15.35 -10.00
CA MET A 129 19.71 15.99 -8.87
C MET A 129 18.52 15.16 -8.35
N SER A 130 17.66 14.67 -9.24
CA SER A 130 16.52 13.81 -8.89
C SER A 130 16.98 12.53 -8.21
N ARG A 131 18.04 11.87 -8.71
CA ARG A 131 18.59 10.66 -8.09
C ARG A 131 19.11 10.92 -6.68
N VAL A 132 19.76 12.06 -6.44
CA VAL A 132 20.28 12.42 -5.12
C VAL A 132 19.15 12.80 -4.17
N ALA A 133 18.13 13.53 -4.62
CA ALA A 133 17.04 14.03 -3.77
C ALA A 133 15.92 13.00 -3.57
N ASN A 134 15.38 12.47 -4.67
CA ASN A 134 14.16 11.66 -4.72
C ASN A 134 14.46 10.17 -4.55
N ASP A 135 15.38 9.57 -5.31
CA ASP A 135 15.65 8.12 -5.18
C ASP A 135 16.17 7.77 -3.78
N THR A 136 16.94 8.67 -3.15
CA THR A 136 17.36 8.47 -1.76
C THR A 136 16.20 8.58 -0.78
N ASN A 137 15.13 9.32 -1.09
CA ASN A 137 13.92 9.36 -0.29
C ASN A 137 13.11 8.07 -0.44
N GLU A 138 13.06 7.45 -1.62
CA GLU A 138 12.45 6.13 -1.79
C GLU A 138 13.15 5.06 -0.93
N VAL A 139 14.48 5.13 -0.81
CA VAL A 139 15.22 4.26 0.12
C VAL A 139 14.80 4.51 1.58
N LYS A 140 14.51 5.76 1.98
CA LYS A 140 13.97 6.06 3.31
C LYS A 140 12.64 5.36 3.50
N THR A 141 11.69 5.56 2.59
CA THR A 141 10.33 5.00 2.64
C THR A 141 10.36 3.47 2.73
N LEU A 142 11.26 2.81 1.99
CA LEU A 142 11.47 1.36 2.08
C LEU A 142 11.90 0.90 3.48
N ILE A 143 12.77 1.66 4.15
CA ILE A 143 13.23 1.33 5.50
C ILE A 143 12.16 1.66 6.54
N THR A 144 11.54 2.84 6.45
CA THR A 144 10.66 3.36 7.50
C THR A 144 9.25 2.80 7.43
N ASP A 145 8.69 2.70 6.23
CA ASP A 145 7.25 2.46 6.08
C ASP A 145 7.01 1.01 5.68
N HIS A 146 7.72 0.55 4.64
CA HIS A 146 7.51 -0.79 4.10
C HIS A 146 8.01 -1.89 5.04
N LEU A 147 9.15 -1.70 5.72
CA LEU A 147 9.69 -2.72 6.63
C LEU A 147 8.84 -2.89 7.89
N ILE A 148 8.38 -1.79 8.51
CA ILE A 148 7.44 -1.83 9.66
C ILE A 148 6.17 -2.53 9.24
N ALA A 149 5.54 -2.02 8.17
CA ALA A 149 4.26 -2.52 7.72
C ALA A 149 4.38 -4.00 7.37
N PHE A 150 5.46 -4.44 6.71
CA PHE A 150 5.64 -5.85 6.39
C PHE A 150 5.71 -6.74 7.63
N CYS A 151 6.57 -6.43 8.61
CA CYS A 151 6.71 -7.22 9.83
C CYS A 151 5.43 -7.19 10.69
N SER A 152 4.85 -6.01 10.90
CA SER A 152 3.63 -5.83 11.69
C SER A 152 2.41 -6.47 11.04
N ASN A 153 2.23 -6.28 9.72
CA ASN A 153 1.09 -6.86 9.01
C ASN A 153 1.20 -8.37 8.93
N LEU A 154 2.40 -8.92 8.74
CA LEU A 154 2.58 -10.38 8.74
C LEU A 154 2.19 -10.98 10.09
N LEU A 155 2.64 -10.38 11.20
CA LEU A 155 2.28 -10.81 12.54
C LEU A 155 0.78 -10.64 12.80
N THR A 156 0.22 -9.50 12.42
CA THR A 156 -1.21 -9.18 12.59
C THR A 156 -2.09 -10.17 11.81
N VAL A 157 -1.73 -10.49 10.55
CA VAL A 157 -2.46 -11.45 9.73
C VAL A 157 -2.38 -12.85 10.33
N ILE A 158 -1.19 -13.32 10.69
CA ILE A 158 -1.03 -14.66 11.29
C ILE A 158 -1.77 -14.74 12.63
N GLY A 159 -1.62 -13.72 13.48
CA GLY A 159 -2.27 -13.65 14.78
C GLY A 159 -3.79 -13.57 14.67
N ALA A 160 -4.31 -12.73 13.78
CA ALA A 160 -5.76 -12.62 13.54
C ALA A 160 -6.35 -13.94 13.03
N VAL A 161 -5.70 -14.60 12.07
CA VAL A 161 -6.16 -15.90 11.56
C VAL A 161 -6.14 -16.96 12.67
N ALA A 162 -5.08 -17.03 13.46
CA ALA A 162 -4.98 -17.96 14.58
C ALA A 162 -6.10 -17.73 15.62
N ILE A 163 -6.35 -16.47 15.99
CA ILE A 163 -7.42 -16.07 16.90
C ILE A 163 -8.80 -16.46 16.34
N LEU A 164 -9.06 -16.17 15.07
CA LEU A 164 -10.33 -16.53 14.41
C LEU A 164 -10.56 -18.04 14.40
N PHE A 165 -9.52 -18.83 14.09
CA PHE A 165 -9.58 -20.29 14.15
C PHE A 165 -9.88 -20.81 15.56
N TYR A 166 -9.30 -20.18 16.60
CA TYR A 166 -9.57 -20.53 18.00
C TYR A 166 -11.01 -20.23 18.40
N LEU A 167 -11.59 -19.11 17.95
CA LEU A 167 -12.95 -18.70 18.29
C LEU A 167 -14.04 -19.54 17.58
N ASP A 168 -13.97 -19.65 16.24
CA ASP A 168 -14.90 -20.46 15.45
C ASP A 168 -14.21 -20.93 14.15
N TRP A 169 -13.63 -22.12 14.21
CA TRP A 169 -12.92 -22.74 13.08
C TRP A 169 -13.82 -22.97 11.85
N ARG A 170 -15.13 -23.21 12.06
CA ARG A 170 -16.08 -23.44 10.95
C ARG A 170 -16.35 -22.16 10.19
N MET A 171 -16.52 -21.05 10.92
CA MET A 171 -16.65 -19.72 10.32
C MET A 171 -15.40 -19.30 9.58
N THR A 172 -14.25 -19.50 10.22
CA THR A 172 -12.97 -19.09 9.69
C THR A 172 -12.66 -19.80 8.39
N LEU A 173 -12.93 -21.12 8.29
CA LEU A 173 -12.78 -21.86 7.03
C LEU A 173 -13.67 -21.33 5.90
N ILE A 174 -14.94 -20.97 6.19
CA ILE A 174 -15.85 -20.42 5.18
C ILE A 174 -15.28 -19.10 4.63
N ILE A 175 -14.81 -18.22 5.50
CA ILE A 175 -14.20 -16.93 5.11
C ILE A 175 -12.89 -17.16 4.35
N LEU A 176 -12.03 -18.05 4.84
CA LEU A 176 -10.74 -18.36 4.25
C LEU A 176 -10.86 -18.97 2.85
N ILE A 177 -11.96 -19.66 2.54
CA ILE A 177 -12.28 -20.15 1.19
C ILE A 177 -12.94 -19.05 0.35
N ALA A 178 -13.80 -18.22 0.95
CA ALA A 178 -14.50 -17.15 0.22
C ALA A 178 -13.53 -16.09 -0.32
N VAL A 179 -12.48 -15.73 0.43
CA VAL A 179 -11.47 -14.74 0.02
C VAL A 179 -10.73 -15.13 -1.28
N PRO A 180 -10.07 -16.29 -1.39
CA PRO A 180 -9.38 -16.69 -2.62
C PRO A 180 -10.35 -16.93 -3.78
N VAL A 181 -11.58 -17.40 -3.53
CA VAL A 181 -12.62 -17.51 -4.58
C VAL A 181 -12.99 -16.12 -5.11
N GLY A 182 -13.19 -15.14 -4.23
CA GLY A 182 -13.36 -13.75 -4.61
C GLY A 182 -12.16 -13.27 -5.43
N PHE A 183 -10.95 -13.48 -4.93
CA PHE A 183 -9.72 -13.09 -5.62
C PHE A 183 -9.59 -13.72 -7.02
N GLY A 184 -9.98 -14.98 -7.19
CA GLY A 184 -9.99 -15.67 -8.49
C GLY A 184 -10.96 -15.04 -9.49
N ILE A 185 -12.14 -14.60 -9.04
CA ILE A 185 -13.10 -13.87 -9.88
C ILE A 185 -12.58 -12.47 -10.23
N LEU A 186 -11.88 -11.83 -9.29
CA LEU A 186 -11.33 -10.49 -9.43
C LEU A 186 -10.13 -10.43 -10.37
N MET A 187 -9.23 -11.41 -10.30
CA MET A 187 -7.96 -11.43 -11.02
C MET A 187 -8.08 -11.08 -12.53
N PRO A 188 -9.01 -11.67 -13.31
CA PRO A 188 -9.16 -11.31 -14.72
C PRO A 188 -9.65 -9.88 -14.94
N ILE A 189 -10.53 -9.37 -14.05
CA ILE A 189 -11.06 -8.00 -14.15
C ILE A 189 -9.97 -7.00 -13.75
N GLY A 190 -9.23 -7.28 -12.68
CA GLY A 190 -8.11 -6.48 -12.21
C GLY A 190 -7.00 -6.39 -13.25
N GLY A 191 -6.69 -7.48 -13.97
CA GLY A 191 -5.72 -7.46 -15.07
C GLY A 191 -6.15 -6.55 -16.23
N LYS A 192 -7.44 -6.56 -16.60
CA LYS A 192 -7.99 -5.63 -17.60
C LYS A 192 -7.95 -4.19 -17.12
N MET A 193 -8.31 -3.96 -15.86
CA MET A 193 -8.27 -2.64 -15.23
C MET A 193 -6.86 -2.07 -15.28
N TYR A 194 -5.87 -2.85 -14.84
CA TYR A 194 -4.46 -2.47 -14.82
C TYR A 194 -3.96 -1.99 -16.20
N LYS A 195 -4.31 -2.72 -17.27
CA LYS A 195 -3.94 -2.33 -18.65
C LYS A 195 -4.59 -1.01 -19.09
N ILE A 196 -5.82 -0.75 -18.68
CA ILE A 196 -6.51 0.51 -19.01
C ILE A 196 -5.92 1.66 -18.20
N SER A 197 -5.71 1.49 -16.89
CA SER A 197 -5.11 2.51 -16.04
C SER A 197 -3.71 2.88 -16.51
N ILE A 198 -2.87 1.92 -16.91
CA ILE A 198 -1.53 2.24 -17.41
C ILE A 198 -1.57 3.02 -18.74
N SER A 199 -2.53 2.69 -19.61
CA SER A 199 -2.75 3.44 -20.86
C SER A 199 -3.24 4.86 -20.57
N MET A 200 -4.15 5.01 -19.60
CA MET A 200 -4.65 6.32 -19.16
C MET A 200 -3.53 7.18 -18.56
N TYR A 201 -2.67 6.63 -17.71
CA TYR A 201 -1.53 7.35 -17.16
C TYR A 201 -0.53 7.76 -18.25
N GLY A 202 -0.35 6.93 -19.29
CA GLY A 202 0.45 7.29 -20.47
C GLY A 202 -0.12 8.51 -21.21
N GLN A 203 -1.44 8.55 -21.45
CA GLN A 203 -2.11 9.70 -22.07
C GLN A 203 -2.05 10.95 -21.20
N LEU A 204 -2.22 10.80 -19.88
CA LEU A 204 -2.08 11.91 -18.94
C LEU A 204 -0.66 12.49 -18.97
N ALA A 205 0.37 11.64 -19.08
CA ALA A 205 1.76 12.09 -19.22
C ALA A 205 2.00 12.85 -20.53
N GLN A 206 1.42 12.39 -21.65
CA GLN A 206 1.48 13.09 -22.93
C GLN A 206 0.79 14.46 -22.87
N LEU A 207 -0.43 14.53 -22.34
CA LEU A 207 -1.15 15.78 -22.11
C LEU A 207 -0.34 16.74 -21.22
N SER A 208 0.26 16.23 -20.14
CA SER A 208 1.09 17.04 -19.23
C SER A 208 2.33 17.59 -19.93
N ALA A 209 2.97 16.80 -20.79
CA ALA A 209 4.13 17.23 -21.57
C ALA A 209 3.73 18.31 -22.59
N MET A 210 2.62 18.12 -23.31
CA MET A 210 2.09 19.11 -24.25
C MET A 210 1.76 20.42 -23.54
N LEU A 211 1.05 20.37 -22.40
CA LEU A 211 0.75 21.55 -21.60
C LEU A 211 2.02 22.27 -21.13
N THR A 212 3.04 21.52 -20.69
CA THR A 212 4.33 22.11 -20.28
C THR A 212 5.01 22.83 -21.44
N GLN A 213 4.96 22.25 -22.64
CA GLN A 213 5.53 22.86 -23.85
C GLN A 213 4.76 24.11 -24.30
N VAL A 214 3.44 24.02 -24.42
CA VAL A 214 2.59 25.11 -24.92
C VAL A 214 2.54 26.27 -23.93
N ILE A 215 2.42 26.00 -22.62
CA ILE A 215 2.39 27.04 -21.59
C ILE A 215 3.80 27.61 -21.37
N GLY A 216 4.83 26.75 -21.37
CA GLY A 216 6.23 27.19 -21.24
C GLY A 216 6.64 28.14 -22.36
N GLU A 217 6.22 27.85 -23.59
CA GLU A 217 6.53 28.63 -24.79
C GLU A 217 5.34 29.46 -25.31
N ILE A 218 4.46 29.91 -24.43
CA ILE A 218 3.21 30.58 -24.81
C ILE A 218 3.44 31.82 -25.69
N ARG A 219 4.57 32.52 -25.50
CA ARG A 219 4.96 33.68 -26.32
C ARG A 219 5.17 33.28 -27.79
N LEU A 220 5.79 32.14 -28.06
CA LEU A 220 6.02 31.63 -29.41
C LEU A 220 4.71 31.23 -30.09
N VAL A 221 3.82 30.58 -29.34
CA VAL A 221 2.48 30.20 -29.82
C VAL A 221 1.68 31.44 -30.24
N LYS A 222 1.69 32.49 -29.41
CA LYS A 222 1.05 33.78 -29.70
C LYS A 222 1.70 34.52 -30.87
N ALA A 223 3.03 34.58 -30.92
CA ALA A 223 3.75 35.24 -32.01
C ALA A 223 3.53 34.56 -33.38
N SER A 224 3.25 33.26 -33.37
CA SER A 224 3.00 32.45 -34.58
C SER A 224 1.51 32.34 -34.94
N ASN A 225 0.60 32.98 -34.19
CA ASN A 225 -0.87 32.84 -34.32
C ASN A 225 -1.33 31.36 -34.32
N ALA A 226 -0.64 30.50 -33.56
CA ALA A 226 -0.84 29.06 -33.57
C ALA A 226 -1.93 28.59 -32.57
N GLU A 227 -2.65 29.50 -31.91
CA GLU A 227 -3.55 29.14 -30.81
C GLU A 227 -4.64 28.15 -31.21
N ARG A 228 -5.29 28.36 -32.36
CA ARG A 228 -6.33 27.44 -32.84
C ARG A 228 -5.80 26.04 -33.15
N LYS A 229 -4.52 25.94 -33.54
CA LYS A 229 -3.88 24.66 -33.83
C LYS A 229 -3.59 23.90 -32.52
N GLU A 230 -3.00 24.58 -31.55
CA GLU A 230 -2.71 24.01 -30.23
C GLU A 230 -4.00 23.71 -29.44
N GLU A 231 -5.04 24.53 -29.59
CA GLU A 231 -6.38 24.29 -29.04
C GLU A 231 -6.97 22.98 -29.56
N LYS A 232 -6.96 22.79 -30.89
CA LYS A 232 -7.45 21.55 -31.49
C LYS A 232 -6.64 20.32 -31.03
N SER A 233 -5.31 20.42 -31.02
CA SER A 233 -4.44 19.34 -30.54
C SER A 233 -4.72 19.00 -29.08
N GLY A 234 -4.89 20.03 -28.23
CA GLY A 234 -5.24 19.85 -26.82
C GLY A 234 -6.62 19.20 -26.63
N TYR A 235 -7.61 19.55 -27.45
CA TYR A 235 -8.92 18.88 -27.43
C TYR A 235 -8.82 17.41 -27.80
N ASP A 236 -8.05 17.06 -28.85
CA ASP A 236 -7.86 15.66 -29.26
C ASP A 236 -7.23 14.82 -28.13
N ASP A 237 -6.22 15.37 -27.43
CA ASP A 237 -5.59 14.72 -26.28
C ASP A 237 -6.56 14.56 -25.09
N MET A 238 -7.34 15.61 -24.77
CA MET A 238 -8.35 15.58 -23.71
C MET A 238 -9.48 14.58 -24.00
N ASP A 239 -9.95 14.52 -25.24
CA ASP A 239 -10.97 13.55 -25.69
C ASP A 239 -10.45 12.11 -25.60
N SER A 240 -9.18 11.90 -25.96
CA SER A 240 -8.54 10.60 -25.81
C SER A 240 -8.50 10.15 -24.34
N LEU A 241 -8.11 11.06 -23.45
CA LEU A 241 -8.03 10.83 -22.01
C LEU A 241 -9.42 10.56 -21.43
N TYR A 242 -10.43 11.33 -21.84
CA TYR A 242 -11.82 11.11 -21.47
C TYR A 242 -12.30 9.70 -21.87
N ARG A 243 -11.99 9.23 -23.08
CA ARG A 243 -12.35 7.88 -23.53
C ARG A 243 -11.70 6.78 -22.69
N PHE A 244 -10.46 6.98 -22.23
CA PHE A 244 -9.81 6.04 -21.30
C PHE A 244 -10.46 6.08 -19.92
N GLY A 245 -10.75 7.27 -19.39
CA GLY A 245 -11.48 7.42 -18.11
C GLY A 245 -12.86 6.75 -18.15
N MET A 246 -13.59 6.86 -19.26
CA MET A 246 -14.89 6.17 -19.42
C MET A 246 -14.76 4.65 -19.52
N LYS A 247 -13.67 4.13 -20.12
CA LYS A 247 -13.37 2.69 -20.13
C LYS A 247 -13.09 2.19 -18.71
N GLU A 248 -12.32 2.94 -17.93
CA GLU A 248 -12.07 2.64 -16.51
C GLU A 248 -13.35 2.67 -15.68
N ALA A 249 -14.17 3.72 -15.84
CA ALA A 249 -15.45 3.86 -15.14
C ALA A 249 -16.40 2.69 -15.44
N LYS A 250 -16.44 2.22 -16.70
CA LYS A 250 -17.22 1.03 -17.10
C LYS A 250 -16.76 -0.25 -16.41
N ILE A 251 -15.47 -0.39 -16.11
CA ILE A 251 -14.97 -1.54 -15.35
C ILE A 251 -15.32 -1.37 -13.87
N ASN A 252 -15.11 -0.18 -13.30
CA ASN A 252 -15.45 0.10 -11.90
C ASN A 252 -16.94 -0.10 -11.59
N SER A 253 -17.82 0.29 -12.52
CA SER A 253 -19.27 0.14 -12.36
C SER A 253 -19.72 -1.32 -12.26
N VAL A 254 -18.97 -2.25 -12.85
CA VAL A 254 -19.22 -3.70 -12.75
C VAL A 254 -18.47 -4.30 -11.54
N LEU A 255 -17.27 -3.81 -11.26
CA LEU A 255 -16.40 -4.34 -10.21
C LEU A 255 -17.00 -4.12 -8.81
N ILE A 256 -17.47 -2.91 -8.49
CA ILE A 256 -17.99 -2.59 -7.14
C ILE A 256 -19.23 -3.44 -6.77
N PRO A 257 -20.27 -3.59 -7.63
CA PRO A 257 -21.41 -4.46 -7.33
C PRO A 257 -21.05 -5.95 -7.25
N LEU A 258 -20.09 -6.41 -8.05
CA LEU A 258 -19.62 -7.79 -7.96
C LEU A 258 -18.96 -8.06 -6.60
N MET A 259 -18.21 -7.11 -6.04
CA MET A 259 -17.66 -7.24 -4.68
C MET A 259 -18.75 -7.40 -3.64
N SER A 260 -19.73 -6.49 -3.64
CA SER A 260 -20.80 -6.51 -2.65
C SER A 260 -21.63 -7.79 -2.75
N MET A 261 -21.81 -8.31 -3.96
CA MET A 261 -22.52 -9.57 -4.21
C MET A 261 -21.75 -10.80 -3.71
N VAL A 262 -20.44 -10.88 -3.93
CA VAL A 262 -19.60 -12.00 -3.45
C VAL A 262 -19.56 -12.03 -1.92
N TYR A 263 -19.24 -10.90 -1.28
CA TYR A 263 -19.15 -10.81 0.17
C TYR A 263 -20.53 -10.95 0.85
N GLY A 264 -21.57 -10.32 0.29
CA GLY A 264 -22.94 -10.41 0.78
C GLY A 264 -23.51 -11.83 0.72
N ARG A 265 -23.21 -12.59 -0.34
CA ARG A 265 -23.63 -14.00 -0.45
C ARG A 265 -22.90 -14.92 0.51
N ALA A 266 -21.60 -14.70 0.75
CA ALA A 266 -20.84 -15.45 1.76
C ALA A 266 -21.44 -15.25 3.16
N ALA A 267 -21.71 -14.00 3.55
CA ALA A 267 -22.36 -13.66 4.81
C ALA A 267 -23.77 -14.26 4.91
N GLY A 268 -24.60 -14.11 3.87
CA GLY A 268 -25.98 -14.62 3.85
C GLY A 268 -26.07 -16.15 3.94
N ARG A 269 -25.15 -16.89 3.30
CA ARG A 269 -25.10 -18.36 3.38
C ARG A 269 -24.77 -18.83 4.80
N TYR A 270 -23.88 -18.13 5.50
CA TYR A 270 -23.56 -18.44 6.88
C TYR A 270 -24.71 -18.17 7.85
N TYR A 271 -25.32 -16.96 7.80
CA TYR A 271 -26.44 -16.63 8.68
C TYR A 271 -27.58 -17.65 8.56
N ARG A 272 -27.81 -18.17 7.35
CA ARG A 272 -28.79 -19.23 7.08
C ARG A 272 -28.41 -20.56 7.76
N VAL A 273 -27.14 -20.96 7.73
CA VAL A 273 -26.64 -22.19 8.38
C VAL A 273 -26.68 -22.07 9.91
N ARG A 274 -26.29 -20.93 10.48
CA ARG A 274 -26.35 -20.68 11.93
C ARG A 274 -27.79 -20.62 12.45
N ARG A 275 -28.71 -20.02 11.69
CA ARG A 275 -30.15 -20.00 12.03
C ARG A 275 -30.74 -21.41 12.02
N ARG A 276 -30.39 -22.25 11.04
CA ARG A 276 -30.83 -23.66 10.97
C ARG A 276 -30.36 -24.49 12.17
N SER A 277 -29.12 -24.29 12.60
CA SER A 277 -28.52 -25.04 13.73
C SER A 277 -28.98 -24.56 15.11
N ARG A 278 -29.44 -23.30 15.26
CA ARG A 278 -30.17 -22.86 16.47
C ARG A 278 -31.59 -23.42 16.50
N LEU A 279 -32.31 -23.40 15.37
CA LEU A 279 -33.66 -23.95 15.26
C LEU A 279 -33.71 -25.46 15.56
N PHE A 280 -32.71 -26.23 15.10
CA PHE A 280 -32.61 -27.67 15.43
C PHE A 280 -32.44 -27.92 16.93
N ARG A 281 -31.62 -27.11 17.63
CA ARG A 281 -31.43 -27.23 19.09
C ARG A 281 -32.67 -26.83 19.91
N CYS A 282 -33.48 -25.90 19.40
CA CYS A 282 -34.76 -25.57 20.01
C CYS A 282 -35.84 -26.64 19.76
N ALA A 283 -35.83 -27.28 18.58
CA ALA A 283 -36.76 -28.35 18.24
C ALA A 283 -36.47 -29.66 19.02
N GLN A 284 -35.21 -29.91 19.38
CA GLN A 284 -34.78 -31.10 20.12
C GLN A 284 -34.88 -30.95 21.66
N ARG A 285 -35.31 -29.78 22.15
CA ARG A 285 -35.58 -29.48 23.57
C ARG A 285 -37.07 -29.41 23.91
N ARG A 286 -37.95 -29.74 22.96
CA ARG A 286 -39.36 -30.07 23.20
C ARG A 286 -39.53 -31.57 23.08
#